data_AF-A0A4U2GRJ8-F1
#
_entry.id   AF-A0A4U2GRJ8-F1
#
_cell.length_a   1.000
_cell.length_b   1.000
_cell.length_c   1.000
_cell.angle_alpha   90.00
_cell.angle_beta   90.00
_cell.angle_gamma   90.00
#
_symmetry.space_group_name_H-M   'P 1'
#
loop_
_entity.id
_entity.type
_entity.pdbx_description
1 polymer ?
#
loop_
_entity_poly.entity_id
_entity_poly.type
_entity_poly.pdbx_seq_one_letter_code
_entity_poly.pdbx_strand_id
1 'polypeptide(L)'
;MKQTHTLDPGQTLTFNAGQSGKYLILRETTHSFLLQGDAMRPIEIFAGDTVDVSRFDKLELHNHQAVDVTFEYQVSDLLIMTKAQKISVNNALLVSEIEKPVDVRKVQDPVQVSQVQTPVRVAQIETPVSVQKVQEAVKVSDIVTPVKVSEIQTPTKISEVQTPVNVNRVAEPVTVDQITQPLTVERIQQPVNVEVGNASLDVQATITNTELKVTSDPERVTFAKIGNGTLLLTGRTQTIRSKTARKTLILQAASTNKSTILVQGFMELRPGGHLMLNTNQSVNLFGSKNDYIRLGEAI
;
A
#
# COMPACT_ATOMS: atom_id res chain seq x y z
N MET A 1 30.19 39.71 5.98
CA MET A 1 30.36 39.79 7.45
C MET A 1 29.05 39.41 8.10
N LYS A 2 29.04 38.82 9.31
CA LYS A 2 27.81 38.54 10.06
C LYS A 2 27.28 39.82 10.72
N GLN A 3 25.98 40.06 10.64
CA GLN A 3 25.33 41.23 11.20
C GLN A 3 24.10 40.79 12.00
N THR A 4 23.92 41.35 13.19
CA THR A 4 22.78 41.09 14.06
C THR A 4 21.92 42.34 14.16
N HIS A 5 20.61 42.19 13.97
CA HIS A 5 19.64 43.27 14.04
C HIS A 5 18.39 42.82 14.79
N THR A 6 17.68 43.78 15.37
CA THR A 6 16.34 43.61 15.92
C THR A 6 15.42 44.59 15.18
N LEU A 7 14.28 44.09 14.70
CA LEU A 7 13.26 44.89 14.04
C LEU A 7 11.98 44.88 14.86
N ASP A 8 11.43 46.07 15.13
CA ASP A 8 10.14 46.25 15.76
C ASP A 8 9.00 45.77 14.83
N PRO A 9 7.79 45.47 15.34
CA PRO A 9 6.64 45.11 14.52
C PRO A 9 6.36 46.13 13.41
N GLY A 10 6.27 45.65 12.16
CA GLY A 10 6.05 46.47 10.98
C GLY A 10 7.28 47.22 10.46
N GLN A 11 8.44 47.10 11.11
CA GLN A 11 9.67 47.74 10.66
C GLN A 11 10.30 47.00 9.48
N THR A 12 10.98 47.75 8.62
CA THR A 12 11.70 47.21 7.45
C THR A 12 13.18 47.57 7.51
N LEU A 13 14.05 46.59 7.30
CA LEU A 13 15.47 46.80 7.03
C LEU A 13 15.72 46.76 5.53
N THR A 14 16.25 47.84 4.98
CA THR A 14 16.65 47.93 3.57
C THR A 14 18.15 47.72 3.42
N PHE A 15 18.55 46.95 2.41
CA PHE A 15 19.96 46.78 2.04
C PHE A 15 20.14 46.82 0.52
N ASN A 16 21.29 47.36 0.10
CA ASN A 16 21.72 47.41 -1.29
C ASN A 16 22.40 46.08 -1.63
N ALA A 17 21.70 45.25 -2.42
CA ALA A 17 22.16 43.91 -2.77
C ALA A 17 23.18 43.93 -3.92
N GLY A 18 23.04 44.86 -4.87
CA GLY A 18 23.87 44.94 -6.08
C GLY A 18 25.38 45.21 -5.89
N GLN A 19 25.85 45.50 -4.67
CA GLN A 19 27.30 45.70 -4.39
C GLN A 19 27.83 44.89 -3.20
N SER A 20 26.97 44.16 -2.49
CA SER A 20 27.30 43.61 -1.16
C SER A 20 27.53 42.09 -1.16
N GLY A 21 27.16 41.40 -2.24
CA GLY A 21 27.45 39.99 -2.48
C GLY A 21 26.29 39.24 -3.13
N LYS A 22 26.55 38.03 -3.65
CA LYS A 22 25.57 37.23 -4.41
C LYS A 22 24.44 36.60 -3.59
N TYR A 23 24.69 36.25 -2.33
CA TYR A 23 23.76 35.51 -1.49
C TYR A 23 23.49 36.22 -0.18
N LEU A 24 22.22 36.35 0.16
CA LEU A 24 21.77 36.68 1.52
C LEU A 24 21.54 35.38 2.28
N ILE A 25 22.21 35.22 3.41
CA ILE A 25 22.10 34.05 4.28
C ILE A 25 21.49 34.51 5.60
N LEU A 26 20.26 34.10 5.90
CA LEU A 26 19.64 34.32 7.19
C LEU A 26 20.07 33.17 8.11
N ARG A 27 20.96 33.42 9.07
CA ARG A 27 21.57 32.36 9.88
C ARG A 27 20.69 31.96 11.04
N GLU A 28 20.24 32.95 11.80
CA GLU A 28 19.44 32.78 13.00
C GLU A 28 18.36 33.85 12.99
N THR A 29 17.15 33.53 13.43
CA THR A 29 16.08 34.50 13.65
C THR A 29 15.11 33.97 14.69
N THR A 30 14.50 34.85 15.47
CA THR A 30 13.44 34.46 16.41
C THR A 30 12.13 34.13 15.71
N HIS A 31 11.84 34.76 14.56
CA HIS A 31 10.63 34.55 13.75
C HIS A 31 10.90 34.77 12.25
N SER A 32 9.93 34.47 11.38
CA SER A 32 10.06 34.70 9.94
C SER A 32 9.98 36.17 9.54
N PHE A 33 10.56 36.48 8.39
CA PHE A 33 10.50 37.81 7.75
C PHE A 33 9.89 37.72 6.36
N LEU A 34 9.27 38.81 5.91
CA LEU A 34 8.97 38.99 4.49
C LEU A 34 10.17 39.64 3.80
N LEU A 35 10.79 38.93 2.88
CA LEU A 35 11.82 39.44 1.98
C LEU A 35 11.18 39.92 0.68
N GLN A 36 11.44 41.16 0.32
CA GLN A 36 10.97 41.78 -0.91
C GLN A 36 12.13 42.38 -1.70
N GLY A 37 12.11 42.17 -3.02
CA GLY A 37 13.00 42.83 -3.96
C GLY A 37 12.23 43.63 -4.99
N ASP A 38 12.92 44.56 -5.64
CA ASP A 38 12.42 45.40 -6.75
C ASP A 38 11.65 44.62 -7.83
N ALA A 39 12.08 43.41 -8.17
CA ALA A 39 11.49 42.55 -9.19
C ALA A 39 10.94 41.21 -8.64
N MET A 40 10.63 41.12 -7.33
CA MET A 40 10.17 39.89 -6.68
C MET A 40 8.87 40.11 -5.91
N ARG A 41 7.96 39.14 -5.96
CA ARG A 41 6.86 39.07 -4.98
C ARG A 41 7.45 38.84 -3.58
N PRO A 42 6.88 39.43 -2.52
CA PRO A 42 7.33 39.16 -1.16
C PRO A 42 7.32 37.66 -0.88
N ILE A 43 8.43 37.14 -0.34
CA ILE A 43 8.55 35.75 0.08
C ILE A 43 8.85 35.71 1.57
N GLU A 44 8.30 34.72 2.27
CA GLU A 44 8.59 34.51 3.68
C GLU A 44 9.87 33.68 3.83
N ILE A 45 10.79 34.14 4.67
CA ILE A 45 12.09 33.48 4.92
C ILE A 45 12.31 33.20 6.40
N PHE A 46 13.09 32.16 6.69
CA PHE A 46 13.35 31.60 8.02
C PHE A 46 14.85 31.47 8.32
N ALA A 47 15.16 31.15 9.57
CA ALA A 47 16.53 30.81 9.98
C ALA A 47 17.06 29.65 9.13
N GLY A 48 18.24 29.83 8.57
CA GLY A 48 18.91 28.91 7.67
C GLY A 48 18.64 29.12 6.18
N ASP A 49 17.75 30.04 5.79
CA ASP A 49 17.48 30.30 4.38
C ASP A 49 18.63 31.04 3.70
N THR A 50 18.89 30.66 2.45
CA THR A 50 19.85 31.33 1.57
C THR A 50 19.14 31.77 0.30
N VAL A 51 19.16 33.07 0.04
CA VAL A 51 18.49 33.69 -1.10
C VAL A 51 19.55 34.22 -2.07
N ASP A 52 19.42 33.88 -3.35
CA ASP A 52 20.22 34.51 -4.41
C ASP A 52 19.70 35.93 -4.64
N VAL A 53 20.55 36.89 -4.31
CA VAL A 53 20.25 38.33 -4.37
C VAL A 53 20.98 39.04 -5.51
N SER A 54 21.69 38.28 -6.36
CA SER A 54 22.55 38.81 -7.43
C SER A 54 21.81 39.64 -8.48
N ARG A 55 20.49 39.48 -8.56
CA ARG A 55 19.62 40.11 -9.56
C ARG A 55 18.78 41.28 -9.03
N PHE A 56 18.98 41.67 -7.77
CA PHE A 56 18.19 42.72 -7.13
C PHE A 56 19.10 43.88 -6.75
N ASP A 57 18.66 45.10 -7.01
CA ASP A 57 19.42 46.29 -6.61
C ASP A 57 19.07 46.67 -5.17
N LYS A 58 17.78 46.59 -4.84
CA LYS A 58 17.23 46.90 -3.51
C LYS A 58 16.51 45.68 -2.93
N LEU A 59 16.84 45.36 -1.68
CA LEU A 59 16.14 44.35 -0.89
C LEU A 59 15.65 44.92 0.43
N GLU A 60 14.50 44.42 0.85
CA GLU A 60 13.79 44.83 2.05
C GLU A 60 13.40 43.60 2.86
N LEU A 61 13.80 43.58 4.14
CA LEU A 61 13.35 42.61 5.13
C LEU A 61 12.33 43.28 6.03
N HIS A 62 11.07 42.86 5.93
CA HIS A 62 9.96 43.41 6.69
C HIS A 62 9.54 42.48 7.82
N ASN A 63 9.50 43.00 9.04
CA ASN A 63 8.92 42.32 10.19
C ASN A 63 7.39 42.38 10.12
N HIS A 64 6.76 41.31 9.66
CA HIS A 64 5.29 41.20 9.62
C HIS A 64 4.68 40.65 10.92
N GLN A 65 5.51 40.30 11.91
CA GLN A 65 5.08 39.73 13.18
C GLN A 65 4.57 40.81 14.13
N ALA A 66 3.76 40.42 15.11
CA ALA A 66 3.27 41.30 16.18
C ALA A 66 4.29 41.52 17.32
N VAL A 67 5.52 41.01 17.18
CA VAL A 67 6.59 41.06 18.19
C VAL A 67 7.91 41.48 17.55
N ASP A 68 8.85 41.96 18.38
CA ASP A 68 10.21 42.28 17.95
C ASP A 68 10.92 41.02 17.45
N VAL A 69 11.54 41.10 16.27
CA VAL A 69 12.24 39.98 15.67
C VAL A 69 13.74 40.26 15.62
N THR A 70 14.52 39.42 16.32
CA THR A 70 15.98 39.50 16.34
C THR A 70 16.58 38.44 15.43
N PHE A 71 17.56 38.82 14.61
CA PHE A 71 18.15 37.94 13.62
C PHE A 71 19.62 38.23 13.34
N GLU A 72 20.34 37.19 12.92
CA GLU A 72 21.70 37.24 12.38
C GLU A 72 21.65 36.91 10.88
N TYR A 73 22.18 37.81 10.04
CA TYR A 73 22.33 37.57 8.61
C TYR A 73 23.76 37.78 8.13
N GLN A 74 24.05 37.29 6.93
CA GLN A 74 25.31 37.49 6.24
C GLN A 74 25.06 37.64 4.74
N VAL A 75 25.64 38.68 4.13
CA VAL A 75 25.77 38.75 2.66
C VAL A 75 27.12 38.18 2.25
N SER A 76 27.14 37.30 1.23
CA SER A 76 28.35 36.61 0.77
C SER A 76 28.32 36.28 -0.72
N ASP A 77 29.49 36.27 -1.38
CA ASP A 77 29.65 35.78 -2.75
C ASP A 77 29.72 34.26 -2.88
N LEU A 78 29.85 33.56 -1.75
CA LEU A 78 29.92 32.10 -1.69
C LEU A 78 28.59 31.55 -1.21
N LEU A 79 28.13 30.48 -1.86
CA LEU A 79 26.96 29.74 -1.40
C LEU A 79 27.33 28.99 -0.11
N ILE A 80 26.87 29.49 1.03
CA ILE A 80 27.09 28.84 2.33
C ILE A 80 25.79 28.17 2.73
N MET A 81 25.74 26.85 2.57
CA MET A 81 24.64 26.05 3.12
C MET A 81 24.79 26.00 4.65
N THR A 82 23.92 26.69 5.38
CA THR A 82 23.73 26.46 6.82
C THR A 82 23.16 25.05 7.02
N LYS A 83 23.53 24.39 8.13
CA LYS A 83 23.07 23.01 8.40
C LYS A 83 21.56 22.93 8.21
N ALA A 84 21.09 21.98 7.40
CA ALA A 84 19.67 21.75 7.16
C ALA A 84 18.94 21.65 8.51
N GLN A 85 18.23 22.71 8.88
CA GLN A 85 17.38 22.70 10.06
C GLN A 85 16.05 22.08 9.66
N LYS A 86 15.61 21.16 10.50
CA LYS A 86 14.34 20.44 10.43
C LYS A 86 13.22 21.48 10.28
N ILE A 87 12.63 21.55 9.09
CA ILE A 87 11.47 22.40 8.86
C ILE A 87 10.33 21.84 9.72
N SER A 88 9.90 22.59 10.74
CA SER A 88 8.67 22.32 11.51
C SER A 88 7.57 23.20 10.97
N VAL A 89 6.88 22.73 9.95
CA VAL A 89 5.65 23.36 9.45
C VAL A 89 4.45 22.83 10.23
N ASN A 90 4.03 23.54 11.28
CA ASN A 90 2.79 23.19 11.97
C ASN A 90 1.59 23.62 11.10
N ASN A 91 0.83 22.64 10.58
CA ASN A 91 -0.46 22.82 9.89
C ASN A 91 -0.50 23.77 8.68
N ALA A 92 0.65 24.10 8.06
CA ALA A 92 0.72 25.15 7.04
C ALA A 92 1.03 24.68 5.61
N LEU A 93 1.25 23.39 5.36
CA LEU A 93 1.61 22.88 4.02
C LEU A 93 0.43 22.21 3.33
N LEU A 94 -0.04 22.84 2.26
CA LEU A 94 -0.78 22.18 1.18
C LEU A 94 0.21 21.86 0.06
N VAL A 95 0.43 20.57 -0.20
CA VAL A 95 1.29 20.12 -1.30
C VAL A 95 0.43 20.00 -2.55
N SER A 96 0.52 20.99 -3.44
CA SER A 96 -0.15 20.95 -4.74
C SER A 96 0.47 19.91 -5.66
N GLU A 97 1.80 19.86 -5.73
CA GLU A 97 2.53 19.03 -6.70
C GLU A 97 3.95 18.71 -6.24
N ILE A 98 4.46 17.55 -6.67
CA ILE A 98 5.83 17.09 -6.39
C ILE A 98 6.55 16.86 -7.73
N GLU A 99 7.36 17.83 -8.14
CA GLU A 99 8.10 17.82 -9.41
C GLU A 99 9.49 17.15 -9.32
N LYS A 100 9.97 16.84 -8.11
CA LYS A 100 11.28 16.20 -7.86
C LYS A 100 11.15 15.09 -6.81
N PRO A 101 11.98 14.04 -6.85
CA PRO A 101 11.93 12.95 -5.88
C PRO A 101 12.02 13.46 -4.43
N VAL A 102 11.19 12.87 -3.56
CA VAL A 102 11.15 13.19 -2.13
C VAL A 102 11.31 11.90 -1.33
N ASP A 103 12.21 11.93 -0.36
CA ASP A 103 12.36 10.87 0.65
C ASP A 103 11.70 11.30 1.96
N VAL A 104 10.64 10.60 2.36
CA VAL A 104 9.90 10.88 3.59
C VAL A 104 10.15 9.77 4.61
N ARG A 105 10.75 10.11 5.75
CA ARG A 105 10.99 9.14 6.83
C ARG A 105 9.73 8.79 7.61
N LYS A 106 8.88 9.78 7.92
CA LYS A 106 7.70 9.60 8.76
C LYS A 106 6.67 10.69 8.50
N VAL A 107 5.41 10.31 8.37
CA VAL A 107 4.27 11.22 8.27
C VAL A 107 3.48 11.16 9.58
N GLN A 108 3.45 12.26 10.32
CA GLN A 108 2.80 12.36 11.65
C GLN A 108 1.47 13.12 11.64
N ASP A 109 1.16 13.81 10.55
CA ASP A 109 -0.08 14.56 10.35
C ASP A 109 -0.69 14.23 8.97
N PRO A 110 -2.03 14.34 8.81
CA PRO A 110 -2.69 14.01 7.55
C PRO A 110 -2.13 14.81 6.37
N VAL A 111 -1.84 14.11 5.27
CA VAL A 111 -1.32 14.72 4.04
C VAL A 111 -2.33 14.59 2.90
N GLN A 112 -2.58 15.72 2.24
CA GLN A 112 -3.35 15.79 1.00
C GLN A 112 -2.39 16.10 -0.15
N VAL A 113 -2.35 15.22 -1.16
CA VAL A 113 -1.52 15.43 -2.36
C VAL A 113 -2.41 15.39 -3.59
N SER A 114 -2.37 16.47 -4.38
CA SER A 114 -3.18 16.55 -5.61
C SER A 114 -2.55 15.72 -6.73
N GLN A 115 -1.25 15.87 -6.99
CA GLN A 115 -0.55 15.09 -8.01
C GLN A 115 0.85 14.66 -7.57
N VAL A 116 1.20 13.41 -7.88
CA VAL A 116 2.55 12.87 -7.77
C VAL A 116 3.07 12.58 -9.18
N GLN A 117 4.06 13.37 -9.63
CA GLN A 117 4.68 13.24 -10.95
C GLN A 117 6.10 12.65 -10.90
N THR A 118 6.61 12.31 -9.72
CA THR A 118 7.94 11.74 -9.52
C THR A 118 7.93 10.64 -8.47
N PRO A 119 8.97 9.79 -8.38
CA PRO A 119 8.98 8.68 -7.43
C PRO A 119 8.96 9.18 -5.99
N VAL A 120 8.07 8.61 -5.18
CA VAL A 120 7.97 8.90 -3.75
C VAL A 120 8.27 7.64 -2.95
N ARG A 121 9.18 7.77 -1.98
CA ARG A 121 9.49 6.71 -1.01
C ARG A 121 9.06 7.16 0.38
N VAL A 122 8.19 6.37 0.99
CA VAL A 122 7.73 6.61 2.37
C VAL A 122 8.04 5.38 3.21
N ALA A 123 8.79 5.57 4.29
CA ALA A 123 9.11 4.46 5.19
C ALA A 123 7.91 4.10 6.08
N GLN A 124 7.21 5.09 6.64
CA GLN A 124 6.11 4.84 7.57
C GLN A 124 5.02 5.94 7.50
N ILE A 125 3.76 5.51 7.43
CA ILE A 125 2.58 6.39 7.44
C ILE A 125 1.76 6.13 8.72
N GLU A 126 1.78 7.07 9.66
CA GLU A 126 1.03 6.99 10.93
C GLU A 126 -0.27 7.81 10.94
N THR A 127 -0.63 8.45 9.82
CA THR A 127 -1.86 9.25 9.68
C THR A 127 -2.49 9.13 8.29
N PRO A 128 -3.81 9.39 8.15
CA PRO A 128 -4.50 9.24 6.87
C PRO A 128 -3.85 10.05 5.75
N VAL A 129 -3.63 9.42 4.61
CA VAL A 129 -3.12 10.06 3.39
C VAL A 129 -4.17 9.95 2.30
N SER A 130 -4.43 11.08 1.61
CA SER A 130 -5.26 11.10 0.41
C SER A 130 -4.47 11.59 -0.78
N VAL A 131 -4.48 10.80 -1.85
CA VAL A 131 -3.81 11.13 -3.12
C VAL A 131 -4.84 11.11 -4.24
N GLN A 132 -4.93 12.18 -5.03
CA GLN A 132 -5.85 12.19 -6.17
C GLN A 132 -5.26 11.46 -7.37
N LYS A 133 -4.02 11.78 -7.79
CA LYS A 133 -3.42 11.18 -8.98
C LYS A 133 -1.96 10.77 -8.78
N VAL A 134 -1.66 9.52 -9.08
CA VAL A 134 -0.29 8.97 -9.09
C VAL A 134 0.12 8.69 -10.54
N GLN A 135 1.14 9.41 -11.02
CA GLN A 135 1.69 9.28 -12.37
C GLN A 135 3.09 8.64 -12.40
N GLU A 136 3.68 8.34 -11.25
CA GLU A 136 4.96 7.65 -11.12
C GLU A 136 5.00 6.69 -9.91
N ALA A 137 5.98 5.78 -9.88
CA ALA A 137 6.04 4.68 -8.91
C ALA A 137 6.11 5.15 -7.45
N VAL A 138 5.17 4.66 -6.64
CA VAL A 138 5.14 4.89 -5.19
C VAL A 138 5.53 3.60 -4.47
N LYS A 139 6.47 3.70 -3.53
CA LYS A 139 6.87 2.61 -2.63
C LYS A 139 6.60 3.00 -1.19
N VAL A 140 5.80 2.18 -0.50
CA VAL A 140 5.49 2.35 0.91
C VAL A 140 5.81 1.05 1.65
N SER A 141 6.59 1.16 2.72
CA SER A 141 6.92 -0.01 3.54
C SER A 141 5.78 -0.33 4.50
N ASP A 142 5.42 0.60 5.39
CA ASP A 142 4.44 0.33 6.46
C ASP A 142 3.30 1.35 6.51
N ILE A 143 2.06 0.87 6.45
CA ILE A 143 0.84 1.68 6.55
C ILE A 143 0.04 1.26 7.78
N VAL A 144 -0.01 2.13 8.79
CA VAL A 144 -0.80 1.91 10.03
C VAL A 144 -2.07 2.75 10.10
N THR A 145 -2.44 3.45 9.02
CA THR A 145 -3.68 4.25 8.92
C THR A 145 -4.31 4.24 7.52
N PRO A 146 -5.63 4.50 7.38
CA PRO A 146 -6.31 4.36 6.10
C PRO A 146 -5.75 5.24 4.99
N VAL A 147 -5.62 4.67 3.80
CA VAL A 147 -5.14 5.38 2.60
C VAL A 147 -6.25 5.42 1.54
N LYS A 148 -6.48 6.60 0.96
CA LYS A 148 -7.40 6.80 -0.17
C LYS A 148 -6.65 7.28 -1.40
N VAL A 149 -6.78 6.54 -2.50
CA VAL A 149 -6.18 6.90 -3.79
C VAL A 149 -7.27 6.98 -4.86
N SER A 150 -7.36 8.09 -5.58
CA SER A 150 -8.40 8.21 -6.63
C SER A 150 -7.97 7.54 -7.95
N GLU A 151 -6.75 7.80 -8.43
CA GLU A 151 -6.25 7.18 -9.66
C GLU A 151 -4.78 6.76 -9.57
N ILE A 152 -4.51 5.49 -9.91
CA ILE A 152 -3.17 4.92 -10.08
C ILE A 152 -2.94 4.66 -11.57
N GLN A 153 -1.96 5.35 -12.16
CA GLN A 153 -1.57 5.19 -13.57
C GLN A 153 -0.20 4.51 -13.74
N THR A 154 0.41 4.03 -12.65
CA THR A 154 1.72 3.36 -12.66
C THR A 154 1.84 2.27 -11.59
N PRO A 155 2.80 1.33 -11.72
CA PRO A 155 3.00 0.27 -10.75
C PRO A 155 3.20 0.80 -9.32
N THR A 156 2.44 0.27 -8.38
CA THR A 156 2.52 0.61 -6.95
C THR A 156 2.84 -0.62 -6.13
N LYS A 157 3.86 -0.54 -5.25
CA LYS A 157 4.22 -1.63 -4.34
C LYS A 157 4.08 -1.21 -2.88
N ILE A 158 3.36 -2.01 -2.11
CA ILE A 158 3.15 -1.83 -0.68
C ILE A 158 3.59 -3.10 0.04
N SER A 159 4.42 -2.98 1.08
CA SER A 159 4.94 -4.15 1.80
C SER A 159 4.01 -4.62 2.93
N GLU A 160 3.60 -3.73 3.83
CA GLU A 160 2.73 -4.10 4.96
C GLU A 160 1.60 -3.09 5.19
N VAL A 161 0.37 -3.60 5.27
CA VAL A 161 -0.85 -2.80 5.46
C VAL A 161 -1.64 -3.33 6.65
N GLN A 162 -1.76 -2.52 7.71
CA GLN A 162 -2.49 -2.86 8.94
C GLN A 162 -3.87 -2.19 9.05
N THR A 163 -4.30 -1.47 8.01
CA THR A 163 -5.57 -0.71 7.97
C THR A 163 -6.18 -0.68 6.57
N PRO A 164 -7.46 -0.31 6.41
CA PRO A 164 -8.13 -0.36 5.12
C PRO A 164 -7.50 0.55 4.06
N VAL A 165 -7.41 0.06 2.82
CA VAL A 165 -6.96 0.85 1.66
C VAL A 165 -8.11 0.92 0.65
N ASN A 166 -8.42 2.13 0.17
CA ASN A 166 -9.45 2.35 -0.84
C ASN A 166 -8.85 3.00 -2.09
N VAL A 167 -9.07 2.38 -3.25
CA VAL A 167 -8.59 2.86 -4.54
C VAL A 167 -9.74 2.97 -5.53
N ASN A 168 -9.97 4.15 -6.14
CA ASN A 168 -11.11 4.32 -7.05
C ASN A 168 -10.81 3.81 -8.47
N ARG A 169 -9.58 3.99 -8.97
CA ARG A 169 -9.20 3.53 -10.31
C ARG A 169 -7.75 3.06 -10.40
N VAL A 170 -7.55 1.88 -10.96
CA VAL A 170 -6.24 1.28 -11.21
C VAL A 170 -6.09 1.01 -12.71
N ALA A 171 -5.12 1.69 -13.34
CA ALA A 171 -4.79 1.52 -14.74
C ALA A 171 -3.50 0.71 -14.98
N GLU A 172 -2.69 0.47 -13.94
CA GLU A 172 -1.43 -0.30 -13.95
C GLU A 172 -1.34 -1.19 -12.69
N PRO A 173 -0.51 -2.26 -12.67
CA PRO A 173 -0.49 -3.24 -11.59
C PRO A 173 -0.25 -2.67 -10.18
N VAL A 174 -0.97 -3.19 -9.20
CA VAL A 174 -0.74 -2.92 -7.78
C VAL A 174 -0.32 -4.22 -7.10
N THR A 175 0.78 -4.19 -6.35
CA THR A 175 1.26 -5.32 -5.55
C THR A 175 1.23 -4.96 -4.07
N VAL A 176 0.55 -5.79 -3.27
CA VAL A 176 0.51 -5.70 -1.82
C VAL A 176 1.05 -7.02 -1.24
N ASP A 177 2.19 -6.97 -0.55
CA ASP A 177 2.87 -8.18 -0.06
C ASP A 177 2.21 -8.74 1.22
N GLN A 178 1.75 -7.89 2.15
CA GLN A 178 0.95 -8.35 3.30
C GLN A 178 -0.16 -7.35 3.65
N ILE A 179 -1.39 -7.86 3.74
CA ILE A 179 -2.53 -7.09 4.22
C ILE A 179 -3.31 -7.87 5.29
N THR A 180 -3.67 -7.18 6.38
CA THR A 180 -4.46 -7.75 7.49
C THR A 180 -5.87 -7.14 7.62
N GLN A 181 -6.20 -6.17 6.75
CA GLN A 181 -7.49 -5.44 6.71
C GLN A 181 -8.04 -5.31 5.27
N PRO A 182 -9.28 -4.87 5.04
CA PRO A 182 -9.87 -4.84 3.70
C PRO A 182 -9.13 -3.92 2.70
N LEU A 183 -8.95 -4.40 1.47
CA LEU A 183 -8.60 -3.59 0.30
C LEU A 183 -9.83 -3.44 -0.59
N THR A 184 -10.27 -2.21 -0.83
CA THR A 184 -11.37 -1.92 -1.76
C THR A 184 -10.81 -1.28 -3.02
N VAL A 185 -11.18 -1.82 -4.19
CA VAL A 185 -10.86 -1.22 -5.50
C VAL A 185 -12.12 -1.10 -6.34
N GLU A 186 -12.50 0.12 -6.74
CA GLU A 186 -13.77 0.33 -7.47
C GLU A 186 -13.67 -0.03 -8.97
N ARG A 187 -12.55 0.31 -9.63
CA ARG A 187 -12.35 0.07 -11.07
C ARG A 187 -10.93 -0.39 -11.37
N ILE A 188 -10.80 -1.55 -12.01
CA ILE A 188 -9.51 -2.13 -12.44
C ILE A 188 -9.48 -2.31 -13.96
N GLN A 189 -8.36 -1.96 -14.59
CA GLN A 189 -8.06 -2.28 -15.99
C GLN A 189 -6.89 -3.26 -16.13
N GLN A 190 -6.14 -3.48 -15.05
CA GLN A 190 -4.94 -4.33 -14.94
C GLN A 190 -5.01 -5.13 -13.62
N PRO A 191 -4.27 -6.24 -13.47
CA PRO A 191 -4.35 -7.11 -12.31
C PRO A 191 -3.88 -6.43 -11.01
N VAL A 192 -4.55 -6.77 -9.92
CA VAL A 192 -4.19 -6.41 -8.54
C VAL A 192 -3.71 -7.69 -7.84
N ASN A 193 -2.45 -7.72 -7.43
CA ASN A 193 -1.85 -8.86 -6.74
C ASN A 193 -1.78 -8.57 -5.23
N VAL A 194 -2.42 -9.41 -4.44
CA VAL A 194 -2.48 -9.27 -2.97
C VAL A 194 -2.11 -10.59 -2.33
N GLU A 195 -1.07 -10.58 -1.50
CA GLU A 195 -0.77 -11.66 -0.59
C GLU A 195 -1.47 -11.37 0.76
N VAL A 196 -2.51 -12.14 1.05
CA VAL A 196 -3.35 -11.91 2.24
C VAL A 196 -2.75 -12.62 3.44
N GLY A 197 -2.30 -11.84 4.42
CA GLY A 197 -1.92 -12.33 5.73
C GLY A 197 -3.16 -12.60 6.56
N ASN A 198 -3.66 -13.84 6.51
CA ASN A 198 -4.60 -14.40 7.49
C ASN A 198 -6.00 -13.77 7.60
N ALA A 199 -6.43 -12.94 6.64
CA ALA A 199 -7.74 -12.27 6.68
C ALA A 199 -8.71 -12.77 5.60
N SER A 200 -10.02 -12.74 5.91
CA SER A 200 -11.11 -13.03 4.96
C SER A 200 -11.21 -11.91 3.93
N LEU A 201 -11.23 -12.28 2.65
CA LEU A 201 -11.34 -11.36 1.52
C LEU A 201 -12.83 -11.06 1.25
N ASP A 202 -13.38 -10.00 1.85
CA ASP A 202 -14.72 -9.50 1.49
C ASP A 202 -14.62 -8.61 0.24
N VAL A 203 -14.79 -9.24 -0.92
CA VAL A 203 -14.84 -8.53 -2.21
C VAL A 203 -16.30 -8.26 -2.56
N GLN A 204 -16.80 -7.03 -2.37
CA GLN A 204 -18.01 -6.58 -3.06
C GLN A 204 -17.66 -6.15 -4.49
N ALA A 205 -17.33 -7.13 -5.33
CA ALA A 205 -17.21 -6.92 -6.77
C ALA A 205 -18.61 -7.04 -7.41
N THR A 206 -19.20 -5.90 -7.78
CA THR A 206 -20.33 -5.94 -8.73
C THR A 206 -19.74 -6.13 -10.12
N ILE A 207 -19.88 -7.35 -10.66
CA ILE A 207 -19.41 -7.70 -12.00
C ILE A 207 -20.62 -7.94 -12.88
N THR A 208 -20.70 -7.21 -13.99
CA THR A 208 -21.49 -7.59 -15.16
C THR A 208 -20.53 -7.51 -16.35
N ASN A 209 -20.28 -8.56 -17.15
CA ASN A 209 -21.17 -9.63 -17.55
C ASN A 209 -20.51 -11.03 -17.45
N THR A 210 -21.18 -11.88 -16.67
CA THR A 210 -21.32 -13.35 -16.79
C THR A 210 -20.34 -14.35 -16.20
N GLU A 211 -19.12 -14.02 -15.73
CA GLU A 211 -18.41 -14.93 -14.81
C GLU A 211 -17.17 -14.27 -14.16
N LEU A 212 -17.09 -14.35 -12.83
CA LEU A 212 -15.84 -14.10 -12.09
C LEU A 212 -15.18 -15.47 -11.86
N LYS A 213 -14.09 -15.74 -12.57
CA LYS A 213 -13.27 -16.91 -12.30
C LYS A 213 -12.12 -16.54 -11.37
N VAL A 214 -12.37 -16.66 -10.07
CA VAL A 214 -11.30 -16.76 -9.07
C VAL A 214 -10.69 -18.15 -9.22
N THR A 215 -9.63 -18.27 -10.02
CA THR A 215 -8.74 -19.42 -9.92
C THR A 215 -7.70 -19.10 -8.87
N SER A 216 -7.83 -19.71 -7.69
CA SER A 216 -6.62 -20.11 -6.97
C SER A 216 -5.70 -20.80 -7.99
N ASP A 217 -4.39 -20.53 -7.93
CA ASP A 217 -3.43 -21.30 -8.71
C ASP A 217 -3.82 -22.78 -8.54
N PRO A 218 -4.18 -23.52 -9.62
CA PRO A 218 -4.71 -24.85 -9.48
C PRO A 218 -3.66 -25.67 -8.75
N GLU A 219 -3.93 -25.95 -7.47
CA GLU A 219 -3.03 -26.68 -6.61
C GLU A 219 -2.71 -27.99 -7.34
N ARG A 220 -1.46 -28.14 -7.80
CA ARG A 220 -1.08 -29.29 -8.60
C ARG A 220 -1.19 -30.52 -7.71
N VAL A 221 -2.20 -31.34 -7.97
CA VAL A 221 -2.41 -32.59 -7.24
C VAL A 221 -1.88 -33.77 -8.03
N THR A 222 -1.32 -34.73 -7.30
CA THR A 222 -0.97 -36.04 -7.85
C THR A 222 -2.07 -37.04 -7.52
N PHE A 223 -2.61 -37.70 -8.53
CA PHE A 223 -3.59 -38.77 -8.34
C PHE A 223 -2.89 -40.10 -8.08
N ALA A 224 -3.29 -40.79 -7.00
CA ALA A 224 -2.77 -42.10 -6.63
C ALA A 224 -3.91 -43.06 -6.28
N LYS A 225 -3.69 -44.36 -6.50
CA LYS A 225 -4.60 -45.40 -6.02
C LYS A 225 -4.39 -45.63 -4.52
N ILE A 226 -5.46 -45.94 -3.79
CA ILE A 226 -5.34 -46.36 -2.38
C ILE A 226 -5.17 -47.87 -2.33
N GLY A 227 -4.05 -48.34 -1.76
CA GLY A 227 -3.71 -49.77 -1.69
C GLY A 227 -3.64 -50.39 -3.10
N ASN A 228 -4.44 -51.45 -3.33
CA ASN A 228 -4.53 -52.09 -4.65
C ASN A 228 -5.45 -51.35 -5.63
N GLY A 229 -6.09 -50.25 -5.21
CA GLY A 229 -7.00 -49.44 -6.03
C GLY A 229 -8.44 -49.96 -6.04
N THR A 230 -8.73 -51.07 -5.37
CA THR A 230 -10.08 -51.64 -5.24
C THR A 230 -10.34 -52.09 -3.81
N LEU A 231 -11.57 -51.90 -3.34
CA LEU A 231 -12.09 -52.38 -2.07
C LEU A 231 -13.33 -53.25 -2.31
N LEU A 232 -13.28 -54.48 -1.81
CA LEU A 232 -14.41 -55.39 -1.76
C LEU A 232 -15.28 -55.06 -0.54
N LEU A 233 -16.59 -54.93 -0.74
CA LEU A 233 -17.54 -54.72 0.34
C LEU A 233 -17.93 -56.04 1.00
N THR A 234 -17.98 -56.02 2.33
CA THR A 234 -18.18 -57.24 3.14
C THR A 234 -19.62 -57.39 3.64
N GLY A 235 -20.50 -56.41 3.40
CA GLY A 235 -21.81 -56.32 4.06
C GLY A 235 -21.75 -55.71 5.46
N ARG A 236 -20.57 -55.25 5.90
CA ARG A 236 -20.35 -54.54 7.17
C ARG A 236 -19.72 -53.19 6.90
N THR A 237 -19.76 -52.31 7.90
CA THR A 237 -19.08 -51.01 7.84
C THR A 237 -17.57 -51.22 7.67
N GLN A 238 -16.99 -50.54 6.70
CA GLN A 238 -15.56 -50.53 6.43
C GLN A 238 -15.07 -49.09 6.43
N THR A 239 -13.88 -48.87 6.97
CA THR A 239 -13.32 -47.53 7.14
C THR A 239 -12.10 -47.34 6.24
N ILE A 240 -12.16 -46.33 5.37
CA ILE A 240 -10.99 -45.78 4.72
C ILE A 240 -10.31 -44.87 5.74
N ARG A 241 -9.04 -45.13 6.04
CA ARG A 241 -8.29 -44.38 7.07
C ARG A 241 -8.08 -42.91 6.66
N SER A 242 -7.88 -42.06 7.65
CA SER A 242 -7.40 -40.69 7.44
C SER A 242 -5.98 -40.71 6.87
N LYS A 243 -5.64 -39.66 6.13
CA LYS A 243 -4.30 -39.44 5.58
C LYS A 243 -4.06 -37.94 5.49
N THR A 244 -3.13 -37.42 6.28
CA THR A 244 -2.88 -35.98 6.41
C THR A 244 -2.62 -35.29 5.08
N ALA A 245 -1.88 -35.95 4.18
CA ALA A 245 -1.54 -35.40 2.87
C ALA A 245 -2.69 -35.45 1.84
N ARG A 246 -3.79 -36.16 2.12
CA ARG A 246 -4.87 -36.33 1.14
C ARG A 246 -5.74 -35.07 1.06
N LYS A 247 -5.86 -34.51 -0.13
CA LYS A 247 -6.76 -33.39 -0.43
C LYS A 247 -8.14 -33.87 -0.84
N THR A 248 -8.19 -34.89 -1.68
CA THR A 248 -9.45 -35.47 -2.17
C THR A 248 -9.41 -37.00 -2.10
N LEU A 249 -10.50 -37.61 -1.64
CA LEU A 249 -10.77 -39.03 -1.74
C LEU A 249 -11.73 -39.27 -2.92
N ILE A 250 -11.39 -40.21 -3.78
CA ILE A 250 -12.14 -40.54 -4.99
C ILE A 250 -12.67 -41.97 -4.83
N LEU A 251 -13.99 -42.10 -4.90
CA LEU A 251 -14.70 -43.37 -4.80
C LEU A 251 -15.44 -43.61 -6.11
N GLN A 252 -15.28 -44.77 -6.72
CA GLN A 252 -16.07 -45.16 -7.90
C GLN A 252 -16.68 -46.54 -7.68
N ALA A 253 -18.01 -46.64 -7.67
CA ALA A 253 -18.68 -47.92 -7.57
C ALA A 253 -18.63 -48.65 -8.91
N ALA A 254 -18.38 -49.96 -8.88
CA ALA A 254 -18.51 -50.76 -10.09
C ALA A 254 -19.97 -50.73 -10.59
N SER A 255 -20.17 -50.70 -11.91
CA SER A 255 -21.50 -50.77 -12.52
C SER A 255 -22.20 -52.11 -12.25
N THR A 256 -21.43 -53.14 -11.88
CA THR A 256 -21.92 -54.48 -11.51
C THR A 256 -22.41 -54.58 -10.07
N ASN A 257 -22.30 -53.51 -9.28
CA ASN A 257 -22.76 -53.53 -7.89
C ASN A 257 -24.29 -53.69 -7.84
N LYS A 258 -24.77 -54.49 -6.88
CA LYS A 258 -26.19 -54.80 -6.74
C LYS A 258 -26.96 -53.73 -5.97
N SER A 259 -26.25 -52.96 -5.14
CA SER A 259 -26.86 -52.01 -4.22
C SER A 259 -26.12 -50.68 -4.18
N THR A 260 -26.83 -49.64 -3.76
CA THR A 260 -26.23 -48.35 -3.40
C THR A 260 -25.33 -48.53 -2.19
N ILE A 261 -24.17 -47.89 -2.22
CA ILE A 261 -23.22 -47.86 -1.12
C ILE A 261 -23.45 -46.58 -0.34
N LEU A 262 -23.63 -46.69 0.97
CA LEU A 262 -23.71 -45.56 1.89
C LEU A 262 -22.30 -45.13 2.30
N VAL A 263 -21.99 -43.86 2.04
CA VAL A 263 -20.76 -43.20 2.45
C VAL A 263 -21.07 -42.26 3.62
N GLN A 264 -20.33 -42.37 4.72
CA GLN A 264 -20.62 -41.73 6.01
C GLN A 264 -22.04 -41.98 6.54
N GLY A 265 -22.70 -43.05 6.09
CA GLY A 265 -24.05 -43.42 6.54
C GLY A 265 -25.19 -42.63 5.89
N PHE A 266 -24.92 -41.61 5.07
CA PHE A 266 -25.98 -40.79 4.47
C PHE A 266 -25.76 -40.44 2.99
N MET A 267 -24.52 -40.43 2.49
CA MET A 267 -24.27 -40.13 1.08
C MET A 267 -24.43 -41.39 0.23
N GLU A 268 -25.19 -41.31 -0.85
CA GLU A 268 -25.42 -42.42 -1.76
C GLU A 268 -24.37 -42.46 -2.88
N LEU A 269 -23.65 -43.58 -2.99
CA LEU A 269 -22.84 -43.92 -4.15
C LEU A 269 -23.51 -45.07 -4.91
N ARG A 270 -24.23 -44.71 -5.98
CA ARG A 270 -24.99 -45.66 -6.82
C ARG A 270 -24.05 -46.52 -7.68
N PRO A 271 -24.46 -47.75 -8.07
CA PRO A 271 -23.70 -48.56 -9.03
C PRO A 271 -23.32 -47.78 -10.29
N GLY A 272 -22.05 -47.85 -10.69
CA GLY A 272 -21.50 -47.08 -11.82
C GLY A 272 -21.27 -45.57 -11.54
N GLY A 273 -21.69 -45.09 -10.37
CA GLY A 273 -21.49 -43.72 -9.92
C GLY A 273 -20.09 -43.49 -9.35
N HIS A 274 -19.78 -42.21 -9.10
CA HIS A 274 -18.57 -41.78 -8.45
C HIS A 274 -18.88 -40.70 -7.41
N LEU A 275 -18.00 -40.57 -6.42
CA LEU A 275 -18.04 -39.55 -5.40
C LEU A 275 -16.62 -39.02 -5.16
N MET A 276 -16.49 -37.70 -5.09
CA MET A 276 -15.25 -37.03 -4.73
C MET A 276 -15.47 -36.29 -3.42
N LEU A 277 -14.65 -36.61 -2.42
CA LEU A 277 -14.76 -36.04 -1.08
C LEU A 277 -13.48 -35.26 -0.78
N ASN A 278 -13.60 -33.94 -0.60
CA ASN A 278 -12.47 -33.10 -0.20
C ASN A 278 -12.21 -33.27 1.30
N THR A 279 -11.50 -34.34 1.66
CA THR A 279 -11.28 -34.71 3.06
C THR A 279 -9.98 -35.48 3.26
N ASN A 280 -9.25 -35.15 4.31
CA ASN A 280 -8.12 -35.92 4.84
C ASN A 280 -8.52 -36.87 6.00
N GLN A 281 -9.78 -36.84 6.43
CA GLN A 281 -10.30 -37.61 7.57
C GLN A 281 -10.72 -39.03 7.19
N SER A 282 -10.99 -39.90 8.16
CA SER A 282 -11.47 -41.26 7.87
C SER A 282 -12.88 -41.23 7.26
N VAL A 283 -13.17 -42.18 6.36
CA VAL A 283 -14.46 -42.30 5.68
C VAL A 283 -15.04 -43.69 5.85
N ASN A 284 -16.25 -43.76 6.42
CA ASN A 284 -16.97 -45.01 6.60
C ASN A 284 -17.81 -45.34 5.36
N LEU A 285 -17.83 -46.62 5.01
CA LEU A 285 -18.55 -47.17 3.88
C LEU A 285 -19.40 -48.34 4.35
N PHE A 286 -20.63 -48.41 3.87
CA PHE A 286 -21.53 -49.53 4.09
C PHE A 286 -22.21 -49.90 2.77
N GLY A 287 -22.16 -51.18 2.40
CA GLY A 287 -22.84 -51.68 1.21
C GLY A 287 -22.83 -53.20 1.17
N SER A 288 -23.53 -53.77 0.19
CA SER A 288 -23.74 -55.22 0.15
C SER A 288 -22.45 -56.00 -0.01
N LYS A 289 -22.44 -57.21 0.55
CA LYS A 289 -21.32 -58.14 0.38
C LYS A 289 -21.11 -58.43 -1.11
N ASN A 290 -19.84 -58.42 -1.54
CA ASN A 290 -19.38 -58.62 -2.91
C ASN A 290 -19.59 -57.45 -3.89
N ASP A 291 -20.08 -56.31 -3.43
CA ASP A 291 -19.98 -55.07 -4.21
C ASP A 291 -18.53 -54.56 -4.17
N TYR A 292 -18.08 -53.86 -5.23
CA TYR A 292 -16.72 -53.36 -5.36
C TYR A 292 -16.68 -51.84 -5.52
N ILE A 293 -15.65 -51.21 -4.94
CA ILE A 293 -15.34 -49.79 -5.11
C ILE A 293 -13.91 -49.65 -5.60
N ARG A 294 -13.67 -48.79 -6.59
CA ARG A 294 -12.32 -48.32 -6.93
C ARG A 294 -11.99 -47.09 -6.09
N LEU A 295 -10.80 -47.11 -5.48
CA LEU A 295 -10.35 -46.09 -4.54
C LEU A 295 -9.15 -45.33 -5.09
N GLY A 296 -9.28 -44.02 -5.20
CA GLY A 296 -8.20 -43.11 -5.54
C GLY A 296 -8.13 -41.95 -4.55
N GLU A 297 -7.04 -41.22 -4.60
CA GLU A 297 -6.84 -40.00 -3.83
C GLU A 297 -6.03 -38.97 -4.62
N ALA A 298 -6.27 -37.69 -4.33
CA ALA A 298 -5.46 -36.56 -4.77
C ALA A 298 -4.64 -36.05 -3.58
N ILE A 299 -3.34 -35.89 -3.77
CA ILE A 299 -2.33 -35.45 -2.79
C ILE A 299 -1.67 -34.18 -3.32
#